data_AF-A0A655ULZ0-F1
#
_entry.id   AF-A0A655ULZ0-F1
#
_cell.length_a   1.000
_cell.length_b   1.000
_cell.length_c   1.000
_cell.angle_alpha   90.00
_cell.angle_beta   90.00
_cell.angle_gamma   90.00
#
_symmetry.space_group_name_H-M   'P 1'
#
loop_
_entity.id
_entity.type
_entity.pdbx_description
1 polymer ?
#
loop_
_entity_poly.entity_id
_entity_poly.type
_entity_poly.pdbx_seq_one_letter_code
_entity_poly.pdbx_strand_id
1 'polypeptide(L)'
;MLLVTQTFKCVDAKKYQYLELEKALLVGLLADIGIFCLVNEYHLYLQNGNYLDPTIALKIFQSQCSPISQLVLRHWGFDHDFLEVACNTELVTERQEVTYLDIARIAHHLLMFRKKDDAIDDHNVEINSEGAEVLYQLSNLSEMEFNNKLSDVISASGI
;
A
#
# COMPACT_ATOMS: atom_id res chain seq x y z
N MET A 1 -6.03 0.64 0.71
CA MET A 1 -6.20 0.19 -0.69
C MET A 1 -7.64 -0.23 -1.00
N LEU A 2 -8.26 -1.14 -0.22
CA LEU A 2 -9.61 -1.64 -0.56
C LEU A 2 -10.68 -0.53 -0.64
N LEU A 3 -10.72 0.35 0.36
CA LEU A 3 -11.65 1.49 0.38
C LEU A 3 -11.48 2.41 -0.84
N VAL A 4 -10.23 2.74 -1.21
CA VAL A 4 -9.91 3.55 -2.40
C VAL A 4 -10.40 2.86 -3.67
N THR A 5 -10.14 1.57 -3.81
CA THR A 5 -10.56 0.75 -4.97
C THR A 5 -12.08 0.71 -5.09
N GLN A 6 -12.79 0.54 -3.97
CA GLN A 6 -14.25 0.56 -3.94
C GLN A 6 -14.79 1.92 -4.37
N THR A 7 -14.21 3.02 -3.90
CA THR A 7 -14.63 4.37 -4.30
C THR A 7 -14.41 4.60 -5.81
N PHE A 8 -13.29 4.15 -6.39
CA PHE A 8 -13.12 4.18 -7.86
C PHE A 8 -14.24 3.44 -8.59
N LYS A 9 -14.61 2.24 -8.13
CA LYS A 9 -15.75 1.50 -8.72
C LYS A 9 -17.09 2.21 -8.53
N CYS A 10 -17.27 3.00 -7.46
CA CYS A 10 -18.48 3.82 -7.28
C CYS A 10 -18.54 5.00 -8.25
N VAL A 11 -17.40 5.57 -8.65
CA VAL A 11 -17.33 6.63 -9.66
C VAL A 11 -17.70 6.09 -11.03
N ASP A 12 -17.06 5.01 -11.49
CA ASP A 12 -17.43 4.32 -12.72
C ASP A 12 -17.10 2.82 -12.66
N ALA A 13 -18.14 2.01 -12.41
CA ALA A 13 -18.01 0.57 -12.27
C ALA A 13 -17.56 -0.13 -13.56
N LYS A 14 -17.86 0.43 -14.74
CA LYS A 14 -17.48 -0.18 -16.03
C LYS A 14 -16.03 0.16 -16.37
N LYS A 15 -15.64 1.42 -16.21
CA LYS A 15 -14.25 1.87 -16.45
C LYS A 15 -13.28 1.14 -15.54
N TYR A 16 -13.61 1.00 -14.25
CA TYR A 16 -12.75 0.39 -13.23
C TYR A 16 -13.10 -1.07 -12.91
N GLN A 17 -13.70 -1.78 -13.87
CA GLN A 17 -14.07 -3.18 -13.68
C GLN A 17 -12.84 -4.06 -13.40
N TYR A 18 -11.71 -3.79 -14.07
CA TYR A 18 -10.45 -4.53 -13.95
C TYR A 18 -9.77 -4.44 -12.57
N LEU A 19 -10.14 -3.46 -11.75
CA LEU A 19 -9.61 -3.32 -10.39
C LEU A 19 -10.33 -4.28 -9.44
N GLU A 20 -9.82 -5.49 -9.27
CA GLU A 20 -10.38 -6.47 -8.33
C GLU A 20 -10.14 -6.07 -6.87
N LEU A 21 -11.18 -6.13 -6.04
CA LEU A 21 -11.12 -5.76 -4.61
C LEU A 21 -10.22 -6.74 -3.83
N GLU A 22 -10.39 -8.04 -4.06
CA GLU A 22 -9.59 -9.09 -3.41
C GLU A 22 -8.10 -8.92 -3.71
N LYS A 23 -7.77 -8.62 -4.98
CA LYS A 23 -6.40 -8.32 -5.38
C LYS A 23 -5.88 -7.05 -4.70
N ALA A 24 -6.67 -5.97 -4.62
CA ALA A 24 -6.27 -4.75 -3.91
C ALA A 24 -5.98 -4.99 -2.41
N LEU A 25 -6.73 -5.91 -1.79
CA LEU A 25 -6.49 -6.32 -0.41
C LEU A 25 -5.17 -7.05 -0.26
N LEU A 26 -4.95 -8.09 -1.08
CA LEU A 26 -3.74 -8.91 -1.03
C LEU A 26 -2.49 -8.11 -1.37
N VAL A 27 -2.55 -7.27 -2.41
CA VAL A 27 -1.45 -6.39 -2.80
C VAL A 27 -1.08 -5.45 -1.64
N GLY A 28 -2.08 -4.84 -0.99
CA GLY A 28 -1.83 -3.96 0.16
C GLY A 28 -1.31 -4.68 1.40
N LEU A 29 -1.78 -5.90 1.66
CA LEU A 29 -1.34 -6.72 2.78
C LEU A 29 0.12 -7.18 2.61
N LEU A 30 0.52 -7.49 1.38
CA LEU A 30 1.84 -8.04 1.07
C LEU A 30 2.88 -6.99 0.66
N ALA A 31 2.49 -5.72 0.53
CA ALA A 31 3.38 -4.63 0.08
C ALA A 31 4.71 -4.57 0.86
N ASP A 32 4.64 -4.69 2.19
CA ASP A 32 5.80 -4.64 3.08
C ASP A 32 6.20 -6.01 3.66
N ILE A 33 5.93 -7.12 2.94
CA ILE A 33 6.24 -8.47 3.43
C ILE A 33 7.71 -8.67 3.83
N GLY A 34 8.64 -7.94 3.20
CA GLY A 34 10.06 -7.97 3.50
C GLY A 34 10.41 -7.55 4.93
N ILE A 35 9.56 -6.76 5.59
CA ILE A 35 9.78 -6.38 6.99
C ILE A 35 9.75 -7.59 7.93
N PHE A 36 8.91 -8.59 7.65
CA PHE A 36 8.84 -9.82 8.45
C PHE A 36 10.15 -10.61 8.36
N CYS A 37 10.74 -10.71 7.16
CA CYS A 37 12.04 -11.33 6.96
C CYS A 37 13.13 -10.58 7.74
N LEU A 38 13.16 -9.25 7.63
CA LEU A 38 14.16 -8.41 8.28
C LEU A 38 14.10 -8.46 9.81
N VAL A 39 12.89 -8.43 10.37
CA VAL A 39 12.67 -8.54 11.82
C VAL A 39 13.12 -9.91 12.34
N ASN A 40 12.81 -10.98 11.60
CA ASN A 40 13.26 -12.33 11.97
C ASN A 40 14.79 -12.44 11.98
N GLU A 41 15.45 -11.97 10.92
CA GLU A 41 16.92 -12.00 10.84
C GLU A 41 17.58 -11.13 11.92
N TYR A 42 17.03 -9.95 12.20
CA TYR A 42 17.49 -9.12 13.30
C TYR A 42 17.33 -9.81 14.66
N HIS A 43 16.20 -10.48 14.89
CA HIS A 43 15.97 -11.24 16.11
C HIS A 43 16.99 -12.37 16.28
N LEU A 44 17.23 -13.17 15.23
CA LEU A 44 18.23 -14.24 15.24
C LEU A 44 19.65 -13.70 15.45
N TYR A 45 19.98 -12.56 14.83
CA TYR A 45 21.27 -11.90 14.99
C TYR A 45 21.56 -11.55 16.46
N LEU A 46 20.56 -11.00 17.16
CA LEU A 46 20.65 -10.69 18.60
C LEU A 46 20.71 -11.95 19.46
N GLN A 47 19.91 -12.99 19.14
CA GLN A 47 19.92 -14.26 19.87
C GLN A 47 21.29 -14.97 19.82
N ASN A 48 22.04 -14.77 18.73
CA ASN A 48 23.40 -15.29 18.58
C ASN A 48 24.45 -14.51 19.41
N GLY A 49 24.03 -13.57 20.26
CA GLY A 49 24.90 -12.79 21.14
C GLY A 49 25.52 -11.55 20.49
N ASN A 50 25.13 -11.22 19.26
CA ASN A 50 25.58 -10.00 18.59
C ASN A 50 24.76 -8.80 19.04
N TYR A 51 25.36 -7.61 18.94
CA TYR A 51 24.67 -6.35 19.13
C TYR A 51 24.58 -5.58 17.81
N LEU A 52 23.42 -5.03 17.52
CA LEU A 52 23.21 -4.03 16.48
C LEU A 52 22.32 -2.94 17.08
N ASP A 53 22.74 -1.69 16.95
CA ASP A 53 21.97 -0.56 17.45
C ASP A 53 20.59 -0.50 16.75
N PRO A 54 19.48 -0.34 17.50
CA PRO A 54 18.13 -0.30 16.92
C PRO A 54 17.95 0.78 15.85
N THR A 55 18.62 1.94 15.99
CA THR A 55 18.55 3.03 15.01
C THR A 55 19.21 2.64 13.70
N ILE A 56 20.33 1.90 13.77
CA ILE A 56 21.01 1.35 12.59
C ILE A 56 20.15 0.26 11.95
N ALA A 57 19.57 -0.63 12.76
CA ALA A 57 18.67 -1.67 12.28
C ALA A 57 17.47 -1.08 11.53
N LEU A 58 16.85 -0.01 12.06
CA LEU A 58 15.74 0.69 11.39
C LEU A 58 16.15 1.28 10.03
N LYS A 59 17.35 1.86 9.91
CA LYS A 59 17.85 2.35 8.61
C LYS A 59 18.05 1.21 7.61
N ILE A 60 18.56 0.06 8.07
CA ILE A 60 18.65 -1.13 7.24
C ILE A 60 17.24 -1.56 6.82
N PHE A 61 16.28 -1.59 7.74
CA PHE A 61 14.92 -1.99 7.42
C PHE A 61 14.28 -1.09 6.36
N GLN A 62 14.39 0.23 6.52
CA GLN A 62 13.86 1.20 5.56
C GLN A 62 14.48 1.03 4.16
N SER A 63 15.79 0.78 4.08
CA SER A 63 16.47 0.63 2.78
C SER A 63 16.28 -0.74 2.13
N GLN A 64 16.06 -1.80 2.93
CA GLN A 64 16.01 -3.19 2.44
C GLN A 64 14.60 -3.75 2.33
N CYS A 65 13.58 -3.14 2.95
CA CYS A 65 12.21 -3.65 2.93
C CYS A 65 11.70 -3.82 1.49
N SER A 66 11.73 -2.76 0.69
CA SER A 66 11.25 -2.78 -0.71
C SER A 66 11.99 -3.82 -1.59
N PRO A 67 13.34 -3.85 -1.64
CA PRO A 67 14.06 -4.89 -2.39
C PRO A 67 13.75 -6.32 -1.95
N ILE A 68 13.61 -6.56 -0.64
CA ILE A 68 13.31 -7.88 -0.10
C ILE A 68 11.85 -8.27 -0.37
N SER A 69 10.90 -7.36 -0.19
CA SER A 69 9.49 -7.59 -0.55
C SER A 69 9.37 -7.98 -2.01
N GLN A 70 10.04 -7.26 -2.91
CA GLN A 70 10.07 -7.57 -4.33
C GLN A 70 10.67 -8.97 -4.59
N LEU A 71 11.77 -9.32 -3.91
CA LEU A 71 12.41 -10.63 -4.05
C LEU A 71 11.49 -11.78 -3.61
N VAL A 72 10.84 -11.63 -2.44
CA VAL A 72 9.91 -12.62 -1.88
C VAL A 72 8.72 -12.83 -2.80
N LEU A 73 8.07 -11.73 -3.23
CA LEU A 73 6.90 -11.79 -4.09
C LEU A 73 7.22 -12.38 -5.47
N ARG A 74 8.38 -12.03 -6.04
CA ARG A 74 8.85 -12.62 -7.30
C ARG A 74 9.10 -14.12 -7.14
N HIS A 75 9.70 -14.54 -6.02
CA HIS A 75 9.94 -15.95 -5.75
C HIS A 75 8.65 -16.76 -5.58
N TRP A 76 7.63 -16.16 -4.96
CA TRP A 76 6.31 -16.77 -4.81
C TRP A 76 5.47 -16.78 -6.10
N GLY A 77 5.93 -16.12 -7.16
CA GLY A 77 5.26 -16.09 -8.46
C GLY A 77 4.11 -15.09 -8.56
N PHE A 78 4.09 -14.06 -7.72
CA PHE A 78 3.13 -12.96 -7.86
C PHE A 78 3.41 -12.12 -9.11
N ASP A 79 2.34 -11.53 -9.66
CA ASP A 79 2.42 -10.71 -10.86
C ASP A 79 2.99 -9.30 -10.61
N HIS A 80 3.09 -8.52 -11.69
CA HIS A 80 3.68 -7.18 -11.65
C HIS A 80 2.95 -6.21 -10.72
N ASP A 81 1.63 -6.33 -10.51
CA ASP A 81 0.90 -5.40 -9.64
C ASP A 81 1.42 -5.48 -8.20
N PHE A 82 1.71 -6.70 -7.72
CA PHE A 82 2.31 -6.90 -6.40
C PHE A 82 3.72 -6.35 -6.32
N LEU A 83 4.52 -6.60 -7.35
CA LEU A 83 5.91 -6.16 -7.39
C LEU A 83 6.01 -4.64 -7.43
N GLU A 84 5.22 -3.98 -8.27
CA GLU A 84 5.20 -2.52 -8.42
C GLU A 84 4.82 -1.81 -7.13
N VAL A 85 3.79 -2.30 -6.43
CA VAL A 85 3.39 -1.75 -5.13
C VAL A 85 4.46 -1.98 -4.08
N ALA A 86 5.01 -3.20 -3.99
CA ALA A 86 6.06 -3.52 -3.01
C ALA A 86 7.35 -2.72 -3.19
N CYS A 87 7.71 -2.37 -4.43
CA CYS A 87 8.88 -1.54 -4.70
C CYS A 87 8.56 -0.06 -4.95
N ASN A 88 7.30 0.35 -4.85
CA ASN A 88 6.79 1.68 -5.19
C ASN A 88 7.33 2.21 -6.54
N THR A 89 7.52 1.32 -7.52
CA THR A 89 8.17 1.64 -8.81
C THR A 89 7.37 1.01 -9.94
N GLU A 90 7.21 1.76 -11.03
CA GLU A 90 6.58 1.28 -12.25
C GLU A 90 7.52 0.32 -12.98
N LEU A 91 7.05 -0.90 -13.26
CA LEU A 91 7.81 -1.96 -13.91
C LEU A 91 7.31 -2.22 -15.34
N VAL A 92 6.09 -1.81 -15.66
CA VAL A 92 5.45 -2.01 -16.97
C VAL A 92 5.22 -0.67 -17.68
N THR A 93 5.48 -0.63 -19.00
CA THR A 93 5.36 0.59 -19.83
C THR A 93 3.94 0.81 -20.37
N GLU A 94 3.22 -0.25 -20.70
CA GLU A 94 1.81 -0.18 -21.12
C GLU A 94 0.92 -0.41 -19.92
N ARG A 95 0.26 0.66 -19.45
CA ARG A 95 -0.57 0.62 -18.25
C ARG A 95 -2.01 1.04 -18.52
N GLN A 96 -2.91 0.49 -17.71
CA GLN A 96 -4.25 1.04 -17.54
C GLN A 96 -4.15 2.46 -16.96
N GLU A 97 -5.23 3.21 -17.07
CA GLU A 97 -5.27 4.60 -16.58
C GLU A 97 -5.04 4.72 -15.08
N VAL A 98 -5.49 3.74 -14.29
CA VAL A 98 -5.28 3.66 -12.83
C VAL A 98 -4.78 2.26 -12.48
N THR A 99 -3.62 2.19 -11.85
CA THR A 99 -2.98 0.93 -11.44
C THR A 99 -3.14 0.67 -9.93
N TYR A 100 -2.80 -0.54 -9.48
CA TYR A 100 -2.74 -0.83 -8.04
C TYR A 100 -1.65 -0.01 -7.32
N LEU A 101 -0.58 0.37 -8.02
CA LEU A 101 0.42 1.30 -7.51
C LEU A 101 -0.17 2.68 -7.24
N ASP A 102 -0.99 3.20 -8.15
CA ASP A 102 -1.68 4.49 -7.95
C ASP A 102 -2.65 4.41 -6.77
N ILE A 103 -3.40 3.31 -6.66
CA ILE A 103 -4.29 3.06 -5.52
C ILE A 103 -3.51 3.00 -4.21
N ALA A 104 -2.33 2.39 -4.20
CA ALA A 104 -1.47 2.31 -3.03
C ALA A 104 -0.96 3.70 -2.62
N ARG A 105 -0.48 4.51 -3.58
CA ARG A 105 -0.02 5.88 -3.36
C ARG A 105 -1.14 6.80 -2.86
N ILE A 106 -2.35 6.72 -3.46
CA ILE A 106 -3.53 7.46 -2.99
C ILE A 106 -3.91 7.03 -1.56
N ALA A 107 -3.93 5.72 -1.29
CA ALA A 107 -4.25 5.22 0.04
C ALA A 107 -3.23 5.68 1.08
N HIS A 108 -1.93 5.68 0.74
CA HIS A 108 -0.88 6.13 1.63
C HIS A 108 -1.00 7.63 1.93
N HIS A 109 -1.17 8.46 0.88
CA HIS A 109 -1.37 9.90 1.03
C HIS A 109 -2.61 10.23 1.87
N LEU A 110 -3.72 9.52 1.65
CA LEU A 110 -4.93 9.66 2.47
C LEU A 110 -4.66 9.34 3.96
N LEU A 111 -3.88 8.29 4.25
CA LEU A 111 -3.51 7.95 5.62
C LEU A 111 -2.62 9.02 6.26
N MET A 112 -1.66 9.57 5.52
CA MET A 112 -0.83 10.68 5.97
C MET A 112 -1.69 11.90 6.30
N PHE A 113 -2.64 12.25 5.42
CA PHE A 113 -3.56 13.37 5.64
C PHE A 113 -4.37 13.20 6.92
N ARG A 114 -4.99 12.03 7.10
CA ARG A 114 -5.84 11.77 8.27
C ARG A 114 -5.04 11.68 9.57
N LYS A 115 -3.76 11.29 9.52
CA LYS A 115 -2.85 11.26 10.67
C LYS A 115 -2.21 12.62 11.00
N LYS A 116 -2.40 13.64 10.15
CA LYS A 116 -1.68 14.92 10.22
C LYS A 116 -0.16 14.71 10.23
N ASP A 117 0.29 13.85 9.32
CA ASP A 117 1.70 13.57 9.14
C ASP A 117 2.36 14.74 8.39
N ASP A 118 3.38 15.35 9.00
CA ASP A 118 4.10 16.50 8.43
C ASP A 118 4.82 16.14 7.11
N ALA A 119 5.12 14.85 6.88
CA ALA A 119 5.76 14.39 5.65
C ALA A 119 4.80 14.40 4.43
N ILE A 120 3.53 14.76 4.60
CA ILE A 120 2.55 14.78 3.50
C ILE A 120 2.90 15.81 2.43
N ASP A 121 3.52 16.94 2.82
CA ASP A 121 3.88 18.02 1.90
C ASP A 121 4.97 17.58 0.90
N ASP A 122 5.79 16.60 1.28
CA ASP A 122 6.81 15.98 0.42
C ASP A 122 6.25 14.79 -0.39
N HIS A 123 5.06 14.29 -0.04
CA HIS A 123 4.43 13.14 -0.69
C HIS A 123 3.54 13.56 -1.86
N ASN A 124 4.14 13.71 -3.04
CA ASN A 124 3.39 13.95 -4.28
C ASN A 124 2.72 12.67 -4.81
N VAL A 125 1.42 12.77 -5.13
CA VAL A 125 0.66 11.72 -5.82
C VAL A 125 0.28 12.23 -7.21
N GLU A 126 0.69 11.51 -8.25
CA GLU A 126 0.19 11.76 -9.60
C GLU A 126 -1.17 11.07 -9.75
N ILE A 127 -2.24 11.84 -9.92
CA ILE A 127 -3.61 11.34 -10.05
C ILE A 127 -4.34 12.02 -11.21
N ASN A 128 -5.20 11.26 -11.88
CA ASN A 128 -6.17 11.80 -12.84
C ASN A 128 -7.34 12.50 -12.12
N SER A 129 -8.27 13.07 -12.89
CA SER A 129 -9.46 13.76 -12.37
C SER A 129 -10.27 12.90 -11.41
N GLU A 130 -10.48 11.64 -11.75
CA GLU A 130 -11.24 10.68 -10.94
C GLU A 130 -10.48 10.30 -9.67
N GLY A 131 -9.16 10.18 -9.73
CA GLY A 131 -8.33 9.97 -8.55
C GLY A 131 -8.37 11.16 -7.58
N ALA A 132 -8.39 12.38 -8.11
CA ALA A 132 -8.59 13.59 -7.31
C ALA A 132 -9.98 13.63 -6.65
N GLU A 133 -11.01 13.21 -7.37
CA GLU A 133 -12.37 13.08 -6.82
C GLU A 133 -12.41 12.02 -5.71
N VAL A 134 -11.83 10.84 -5.92
CA VAL A 134 -11.76 9.77 -4.91
C VAL A 134 -11.05 10.25 -3.65
N LEU A 135 -9.90 10.92 -3.81
CA LEU A 135 -9.15 11.46 -2.68
C LEU A 135 -9.95 12.52 -1.93
N TYR A 136 -10.63 13.43 -2.64
CA TYR A 136 -11.50 14.46 -2.06
C TYR A 136 -12.69 13.86 -1.30
N GLN A 137 -13.36 12.86 -1.87
CA GLN A 137 -14.48 12.19 -1.23
C GLN A 137 -14.04 11.53 0.08
N LEU A 138 -12.90 10.83 0.07
CA LEU A 138 -12.41 10.08 1.24
C LEU A 138 -11.77 10.98 2.31
N SER A 139 -11.13 12.08 1.92
CA SER A 139 -10.52 13.03 2.86
C SER A 139 -11.57 13.83 3.63
N ASN A 140 -12.72 14.13 3.02
CA ASN A 140 -13.82 14.86 3.65
C ASN A 140 -14.73 14.02 4.53
N LEU A 141 -14.55 12.69 4.57
CA LEU A 141 -15.30 11.85 5.51
C LEU A 141 -14.93 12.20 6.95
N SER A 142 -15.94 12.35 7.80
CA SER A 142 -15.71 12.40 9.24
C SER A 142 -15.02 11.12 9.72
N GLU A 143 -14.38 11.17 10.88
CA GLU A 143 -13.69 10.00 11.44
C GLU A 143 -14.64 8.82 11.66
N MET A 144 -15.88 9.10 12.12
CA MET A 144 -16.91 8.08 12.28
C MET A 144 -17.32 7.45 10.94
N GLU A 145 -17.58 8.25 9.91
CA GLU A 145 -17.96 7.73 8.59
C GLU A 145 -16.83 6.92 7.95
N PHE A 146 -15.59 7.39 8.10
CA PHE A 146 -14.41 6.69 7.59
C PHE A 146 -14.24 5.32 8.27
N ASN A 147 -14.34 5.28 9.60
CA ASN A 147 -14.22 4.04 10.37
C ASN A 147 -15.37 3.06 10.07
N ASN A 148 -16.60 3.56 9.89
CA ASN A 148 -17.73 2.74 9.49
C ASN A 148 -17.49 2.13 8.10
N LYS A 149 -17.10 2.93 7.11
CA LYS A 149 -16.77 2.43 5.76
C LYS A 149 -15.62 1.43 5.79
N LEU A 150 -14.60 1.64 6.62
CA LEU A 150 -13.49 0.71 6.79
C LEU A 150 -13.98 -0.62 7.38
N SER A 151 -14.86 -0.57 8.39
CA SER A 151 -15.46 -1.76 9.01
C SER A 151 -16.33 -2.55 8.03
N ASP A 152 -17.14 -1.86 7.23
CA ASP A 152 -17.97 -2.49 6.18
C ASP A 152 -17.09 -3.20 5.15
N VAL A 153 -16.00 -2.55 4.75
CA VAL A 153 -14.99 -3.07 3.84
C VAL A 153 -14.29 -4.32 4.38
N ILE A 154 -13.88 -4.31 5.65
CA ILE A 154 -13.21 -5.45 6.30
C ILE A 154 -14.17 -6.62 6.44
N SER A 155 -15.39 -6.37 6.93
CA SER A 155 -16.40 -7.42 7.12
C SER A 155 -16.85 -8.06 5.80
N ALA A 156 -16.94 -7.29 4.71
CA ALA A 156 -17.22 -7.81 3.38
C ALA A 156 -16.06 -8.65 2.80
N SER A 157 -14.84 -8.46 3.30
CA SER A 157 -13.64 -9.18 2.85
C SER A 157 -13.40 -10.49 3.63
N GLY A 158 -14.21 -10.80 4.63
CA GLY A 158 -14.13 -12.06 5.40
C GLY A 158 -12.94 -12.16 6.37
N ILE A 159 -12.33 -11.01 6.73
CA ILE A 159 -11.28 -10.89 7.76
C ILE A 159 -11.90 -10.56 9.12
#